data_AF-A0A5C7KVL1-F1
#
_entry.id   AF-A0A5C7KVL1-F1
#
_cell.length_a   1.000
_cell.length_b   1.000
_cell.length_c   1.000
_cell.angle_alpha   90.00
_cell.angle_beta   90.00
_cell.angle_gamma   90.00
#
_symmetry.space_group_name_H-M   'P 1'
#
loop_
_entity.id
_entity.type
_entity.pdbx_description
1 polymer ?
#
loop_
_entity_poly.entity_id
_entity_poly.type
_entity_poly.pdbx_seq_one_letter_code
_entity_poly.pdbx_strand_id
1 'polypeptide(L)'
;MFIYQHRVREEFVRFRDYAANLRNKFHAKNAKAYDLLINVKRLRTLYARLNEMLPDSVKNNSHAARHIKFMEYWLGKNDRRSCVSDIESICDYDIEDLENAFHSWCENPDHYDFELVQSISDLLAHRQVDSAIRKSFVVLKERLCKNFGASRDLDGPELVNKIFGKGSTIQSLNESERQAMRDLLAGLYGVFRNRFAHRNEAPSWSEADAIISMINNVLQELGRIKGGV
;
A
#
# COMPACT_ATOMS: atom_id res chain seq x y z
N MET A 1 4.41 3.98 0.25
CA MET A 1 3.71 2.65 0.29
C MET A 1 4.70 1.47 0.33
N PHE A 2 5.93 1.66 -0.15
CA PHE A 2 6.88 0.56 -0.41
C PHE A 2 7.29 -0.28 0.79
N ILE A 3 7.44 0.32 1.99
CA ILE A 3 7.89 -0.42 3.17
C ILE A 3 6.88 -1.50 3.57
N TYR A 4 5.60 -1.16 3.60
CA TYR A 4 4.53 -2.09 3.96
C TYR A 4 4.43 -3.23 2.93
N GLN A 5 4.38 -2.89 1.63
CA GLN A 5 4.31 -3.90 0.56
C GLN A 5 5.53 -4.83 0.57
N HIS A 6 6.73 -4.27 0.72
CA HIS A 6 7.97 -5.05 0.82
C HIS A 6 7.87 -6.05 1.97
N ARG A 7 7.46 -5.57 3.15
CA ARG A 7 7.37 -6.42 4.33
C ARG A 7 6.33 -7.54 4.19
N VAL A 8 5.17 -7.26 3.62
CA VAL A 8 4.14 -8.29 3.38
C VAL A 8 4.63 -9.34 2.38
N ARG A 9 5.31 -8.92 1.31
CA ARG A 9 5.92 -9.83 0.32
C ARG A 9 6.96 -10.76 0.94
N GLU A 10 7.77 -10.27 1.89
CA GLU A 10 8.70 -11.14 2.63
C GLU A 10 7.96 -12.25 3.41
N GLU A 11 6.82 -11.94 4.02
CA GLU A 11 6.04 -12.94 4.77
C GLU A 11 5.34 -13.93 3.83
N PHE A 12 4.88 -13.50 2.64
CA PHE A 12 4.42 -14.42 1.59
C PHE A 12 5.52 -15.41 1.18
N VAL A 13 6.74 -14.93 0.92
CA VAL A 13 7.88 -15.80 0.58
C VAL A 13 8.16 -16.79 1.70
N ARG A 14 8.23 -16.34 2.95
CA ARG A 14 8.44 -17.24 4.11
C ARG A 14 7.34 -18.29 4.24
N PHE A 15 6.09 -17.90 4.06
CA PHE A 15 4.95 -18.81 4.13
C PHE A 15 5.02 -19.85 3.00
N ARG A 16 5.28 -19.42 1.77
CA ARG A 16 5.43 -20.27 0.58
C ARG A 16 6.57 -21.27 0.71
N ASP A 17 7.76 -20.81 1.07
CA ASP A 17 8.93 -21.66 1.22
C ASP A 17 8.70 -22.72 2.31
N TYR A 18 8.06 -22.33 3.43
CA TYR A 18 7.74 -23.28 4.49
C TYR A 18 6.68 -24.30 4.04
N ALA A 19 5.63 -23.86 3.33
CA ALA A 19 4.60 -24.75 2.80
C ALA A 19 5.17 -25.75 1.79
N ALA A 20 6.01 -25.31 0.86
CA ALA A 20 6.67 -26.16 -0.13
C ALA A 20 7.58 -27.22 0.54
N ASN A 21 8.36 -26.81 1.55
CA ASN A 21 9.17 -27.74 2.34
C ASN A 21 8.31 -28.76 3.10
N LEU A 22 7.17 -28.33 3.63
CA LEU A 22 6.22 -29.23 4.31
C LEU A 22 5.57 -30.20 3.33
N ARG A 23 5.19 -29.76 2.11
CA ARG A 23 4.71 -30.64 1.03
C ARG A 23 5.69 -31.77 0.77
N ASN A 24 6.97 -31.46 0.62
CA ASN A 24 8.02 -32.48 0.43
C ASN A 24 8.06 -33.50 1.59
N LYS A 25 7.86 -33.05 2.84
CA LYS A 25 7.77 -33.96 4.00
C LYS A 25 6.54 -34.86 3.96
N PHE A 26 5.39 -34.38 3.50
CA PHE A 26 4.19 -35.20 3.33
C PHE A 26 4.41 -36.36 2.33
N HIS A 27 5.17 -36.11 1.26
CA HIS A 27 5.51 -37.14 0.27
C HIS A 27 6.68 -38.06 0.69
N ALA A 28 7.39 -37.75 1.77
CA ALA A 28 8.44 -38.61 2.28
C ALA A 28 7.87 -39.93 2.83
N LYS A 29 8.49 -41.06 2.48
CA LYS A 29 7.99 -42.42 2.81
C LYS A 29 7.78 -42.66 4.31
N ASN A 30 8.61 -42.06 5.17
CA ASN A 30 8.67 -42.35 6.60
C ASN A 30 8.25 -41.17 7.50
N ALA A 31 7.60 -40.14 6.95
CA ALA A 31 7.16 -39.00 7.77
C ALA A 31 6.05 -39.42 8.74
N LYS A 32 6.31 -39.26 10.04
CA LYS A 32 5.35 -39.57 11.11
C LYS A 32 4.31 -38.47 11.24
N ALA A 33 3.06 -38.83 11.52
CA ALA A 33 1.98 -37.85 11.65
C ALA A 33 2.23 -36.83 12.76
N TYR A 34 2.83 -37.25 13.87
CA TYR A 34 3.22 -36.35 14.96
C TYR A 34 4.22 -35.27 14.51
N ASP A 35 5.26 -35.65 13.76
CA ASP A 35 6.25 -34.70 13.25
C ASP A 35 5.61 -33.72 12.27
N LEU A 36 4.74 -34.22 11.39
CA LEU A 36 3.98 -33.39 10.46
C LEU A 36 3.04 -32.43 11.20
N LEU A 37 2.40 -32.86 12.29
CA LEU A 37 1.51 -32.01 13.09
C LEU A 37 2.25 -30.82 13.68
N ILE A 38 3.49 -31.02 14.17
CA ILE A 38 4.33 -29.91 14.65
C ILE A 38 4.61 -28.91 13.51
N ASN A 39 4.91 -29.41 12.31
CA ASN A 39 5.15 -28.55 11.16
C ASN A 39 3.87 -27.81 10.70
N VAL A 40 2.71 -28.47 10.69
CA VAL A 40 1.42 -27.83 10.36
C VAL A 40 1.07 -26.75 11.38
N LYS A 41 1.29 -26.97 12.68
CA LYS A 41 1.11 -25.93 13.71
C LYS A 41 2.00 -24.71 13.46
N ARG A 42 3.24 -24.93 13.02
CA ARG A 42 4.15 -23.84 12.63
C ARG A 42 3.68 -23.13 11.36
N LEU A 43 3.20 -23.87 10.37
CA LEU A 43 2.59 -23.32 9.16
C LEU A 43 1.39 -22.43 9.54
N ARG A 44 0.54 -22.84 10.48
CA ARG A 44 -0.57 -22.04 11.02
C ARG A 44 -0.09 -20.72 11.62
N THR A 45 0.99 -20.73 12.40
CA THR A 45 1.57 -19.51 12.96
C THR A 45 2.07 -18.56 11.87
N LEU A 46 2.71 -19.08 10.83
CA LEU A 46 3.18 -18.28 9.69
C LEU A 46 2.00 -17.68 8.92
N TYR A 47 0.97 -18.48 8.62
CA TYR A 47 -0.25 -18.00 7.97
C TYR A 47 -0.95 -16.92 8.81
N ALA A 48 -1.13 -17.15 10.12
CA ALA A 48 -1.82 -16.20 10.99
C ALA A 48 -1.09 -14.84 11.02
N ARG A 49 0.24 -14.86 11.10
CA ARG A 49 1.06 -13.65 11.03
C ARG A 49 0.91 -12.93 9.69
N LEU A 50 1.02 -13.66 8.58
CA LEU A 50 0.83 -13.10 7.23
C LEU A 50 -0.55 -12.45 7.12
N ASN A 51 -1.59 -13.20 7.49
CA ASN A 51 -2.98 -12.76 7.41
C ASN A 51 -3.28 -11.55 8.31
N GLU A 52 -2.67 -11.45 9.49
CA GLU A 52 -2.81 -10.28 10.36
C GLU A 52 -2.26 -9.00 9.70
N MET A 53 -1.19 -9.15 8.91
CA MET A 53 -0.54 -8.04 8.22
C MET A 53 -1.26 -7.59 6.95
N LEU A 54 -2.18 -8.40 6.40
CA LEU A 54 -2.91 -8.06 5.18
C LEU A 54 -3.97 -6.97 5.44
N PRO A 55 -4.36 -6.20 4.40
CA PRO A 55 -5.51 -5.29 4.47
C PRO A 55 -6.80 -6.07 4.80
N ASP A 56 -7.73 -5.46 5.54
CA ASP A 56 -8.94 -6.15 6.02
C ASP A 56 -9.79 -6.76 4.88
N SER A 57 -9.85 -6.10 3.72
CA SER A 57 -10.54 -6.61 2.52
C SER A 57 -9.87 -7.82 1.85
N VAL A 58 -8.60 -8.09 2.19
CA VAL A 58 -7.79 -9.19 1.66
C VAL A 58 -7.66 -10.34 2.67
N LYS A 59 -7.87 -10.07 3.97
CA LYS A 59 -7.78 -11.10 5.02
C LYS A 59 -8.70 -12.27 4.70
N ASN A 60 -8.17 -13.48 4.87
CA ASN A 60 -8.88 -14.74 4.65
C ASN A 60 -9.42 -14.93 3.21
N ASN A 61 -8.86 -14.23 2.22
CA ASN A 61 -9.22 -14.38 0.81
C ASN A 61 -8.49 -15.58 0.17
N SER A 62 -8.60 -16.74 0.81
CA SER A 62 -8.15 -18.05 0.32
C SER A 62 -8.68 -19.17 1.22
N HIS A 63 -8.50 -20.43 0.83
CA HIS A 63 -8.87 -21.58 1.67
C HIS A 63 -7.74 -22.08 2.59
N ALA A 64 -6.57 -21.42 2.61
CA ALA A 64 -5.41 -21.87 3.37
C ALA A 64 -5.73 -22.13 4.86
N ALA A 65 -6.46 -21.23 5.52
CA ALA A 65 -6.85 -21.40 6.91
C ALA A 65 -7.67 -22.68 7.17
N ARG A 66 -8.58 -23.01 6.24
CA ARG A 66 -9.42 -24.21 6.30
C ARG A 66 -8.56 -25.46 6.11
N HIS A 67 -7.72 -25.49 5.08
CA HIS A 67 -6.83 -26.61 4.79
C HIS A 67 -5.86 -26.87 5.96
N ILE A 68 -5.26 -25.82 6.54
CA ILE A 68 -4.41 -25.93 7.74
C ILE A 68 -5.19 -26.55 8.91
N LYS A 69 -6.41 -26.09 9.18
CA LYS A 69 -7.25 -26.62 10.26
C LYS A 69 -7.60 -28.10 10.06
N PHE A 70 -7.90 -28.52 8.83
CA PHE A 70 -8.15 -29.93 8.52
C PHE A 70 -6.90 -30.79 8.67
N MET A 71 -5.74 -30.30 8.24
CA MET A 71 -4.49 -31.01 8.47
C MET A 71 -4.20 -31.20 9.97
N GLU A 72 -4.40 -30.17 10.81
CA GLU A 72 -4.23 -30.31 12.27
C GLU A 72 -5.16 -31.38 12.86
N TYR A 73 -6.41 -31.41 12.39
CA TYR A 73 -7.42 -32.38 12.84
C TYR A 73 -7.05 -33.82 12.47
N TRP A 74 -6.73 -34.08 11.21
CA TRP A 74 -6.44 -35.43 10.71
C TRP A 74 -5.11 -35.97 11.22
N LEU A 75 -4.07 -35.14 11.29
CA LEU A 75 -2.80 -35.54 11.90
C LEU A 75 -2.94 -35.81 13.40
N GLY A 76 -3.82 -35.11 14.09
CA GLY A 76 -4.19 -35.41 15.48
C GLY A 76 -4.82 -36.80 15.65
N LYS A 77 -5.41 -37.35 14.59
CA LYS A 77 -5.93 -38.73 14.51
C LYS A 77 -4.94 -39.73 13.91
N ASN A 78 -3.68 -39.32 13.74
CA ASN A 78 -2.64 -40.10 13.08
C ASN A 78 -2.97 -40.48 11.62
N ASP A 79 -3.84 -39.72 10.95
CA ASP A 79 -4.20 -39.90 9.54
C ASP A 79 -3.49 -38.87 8.68
N ARG A 80 -2.37 -39.29 8.08
CA ARG A 80 -1.60 -38.47 7.14
C ARG A 80 -2.26 -38.39 5.76
N ARG A 81 -2.95 -39.44 5.33
CA ARG A 81 -3.39 -39.56 3.93
C ARG A 81 -4.46 -38.52 3.61
N SER A 82 -5.33 -38.25 4.58
CA SER A 82 -6.39 -37.25 4.49
C SER A 82 -5.88 -35.80 4.41
N CYS A 83 -4.56 -35.56 4.54
CA CYS A 83 -3.95 -34.22 4.50
C CYS A 83 -3.20 -33.91 3.20
N VAL A 84 -2.95 -34.90 2.34
CA VAL A 84 -2.07 -34.71 1.17
C VAL A 84 -2.67 -33.70 0.20
N SER A 85 -3.97 -33.81 -0.10
CA SER A 85 -4.66 -32.84 -0.95
C SER A 85 -4.71 -31.45 -0.34
N ASP A 86 -4.76 -31.33 1.00
CA ASP A 86 -4.77 -30.04 1.68
C ASP A 86 -3.44 -29.29 1.49
N ILE A 87 -2.30 -29.97 1.67
CA ILE A 87 -0.98 -29.33 1.49
C ILE A 87 -0.68 -29.04 0.02
N GLU A 88 -1.15 -29.88 -0.90
CA GLU A 88 -1.10 -29.61 -2.34
C GLU A 88 -1.92 -28.37 -2.68
N SER A 89 -3.18 -28.29 -2.22
CA SER A 89 -4.06 -27.14 -2.47
C SER A 89 -3.48 -25.82 -1.95
N ILE A 90 -2.84 -25.84 -0.77
CA ILE A 90 -2.16 -24.66 -0.23
C ILE A 90 -1.04 -24.19 -1.16
N CYS A 91 -0.21 -25.11 -1.63
CA CYS A 91 0.96 -24.78 -2.44
C CYS A 91 0.59 -24.37 -3.86
N ASP A 92 -0.43 -25.00 -4.44
CA ASP A 92 -0.76 -24.88 -5.85
C ASP A 92 -1.81 -23.80 -6.12
N TYR A 93 -2.62 -23.41 -5.12
CA TYR A 93 -3.71 -22.44 -5.29
C TYR A 93 -3.78 -21.40 -4.16
N ASP A 94 -3.93 -21.82 -2.90
CA ASP A 94 -4.35 -20.88 -1.85
C ASP A 94 -3.36 -19.72 -1.62
N ILE A 95 -2.06 -19.99 -1.72
CA ILE A 95 -1.03 -18.96 -1.57
C ILE A 95 -1.11 -17.96 -2.72
N GLU A 96 -1.27 -18.46 -3.95
CA GLU A 96 -1.36 -17.65 -5.16
C GLU A 96 -2.63 -16.79 -5.14
N ASP A 97 -3.78 -17.37 -4.81
CA ASP A 97 -5.04 -16.64 -4.67
C ASP A 97 -4.92 -15.48 -3.68
N LEU A 98 -4.34 -15.73 -2.50
CA LEU A 98 -4.16 -14.71 -1.47
C LEU A 98 -3.18 -13.61 -1.91
N GLU A 99 -2.10 -13.99 -2.59
CA GLU A 99 -1.11 -13.05 -3.11
C GLU A 99 -1.69 -12.19 -4.24
N ASN A 100 -2.49 -12.78 -5.14
CA ASN A 100 -3.20 -12.09 -6.21
C ASN A 100 -4.24 -11.11 -5.65
N ALA A 101 -4.95 -11.49 -4.58
CA ALA A 101 -5.85 -10.57 -3.87
C ALA A 101 -5.09 -9.39 -3.26
N PHE A 102 -3.92 -9.64 -2.65
CA PHE A 102 -3.06 -8.56 -2.13
C PHE A 102 -2.49 -7.67 -3.24
N HIS A 103 -2.10 -8.25 -4.37
CA HIS A 103 -1.61 -7.53 -5.54
C HIS A 103 -2.70 -6.61 -6.11
N SER A 104 -3.91 -7.14 -6.29
CA SER A 104 -5.08 -6.37 -6.74
C SER A 104 -5.40 -5.22 -5.78
N TRP A 105 -5.28 -5.44 -4.47
CA TRP A 105 -5.42 -4.36 -3.49
C TRP A 105 -4.33 -3.30 -3.64
N CYS A 106 -3.07 -3.69 -3.85
CA CYS A 106 -1.97 -2.75 -4.07
C CYS A 106 -2.19 -1.88 -5.32
N GLU A 107 -2.81 -2.45 -6.35
CA GLU A 107 -3.11 -1.77 -7.61
C GLU A 107 -4.44 -1.01 -7.60
N ASN A 108 -5.19 -1.06 -6.49
CA ASN A 108 -6.49 -0.42 -6.43
C ASN A 108 -6.35 1.09 -6.71
N PRO A 109 -6.94 1.60 -7.80
CA PRO A 109 -6.83 3.00 -8.18
C PRO A 109 -7.47 3.94 -7.14
N ASP A 110 -8.40 3.47 -6.32
CA ASP A 110 -9.04 4.26 -5.26
C ASP A 110 -8.05 4.71 -4.17
N HIS A 111 -6.89 4.06 -4.06
CA HIS A 111 -5.81 4.51 -3.17
C HIS A 111 -5.11 5.78 -3.70
N TYR A 112 -5.39 6.20 -4.92
CA TYR A 112 -4.69 7.29 -5.59
C TYR A 112 -5.64 8.34 -6.17
N ASP A 113 -5.21 9.60 -6.21
CA ASP A 113 -5.90 10.63 -6.98
C ASP A 113 -5.73 10.33 -8.48
N PHE A 114 -6.86 10.20 -9.18
CA PHE A 114 -6.90 9.81 -10.58
C PHE A 114 -6.12 10.76 -11.50
N GLU A 115 -6.25 12.07 -11.30
CA GLU A 115 -5.56 13.08 -12.13
C GLU A 115 -4.05 13.04 -11.91
N LEU A 116 -3.63 12.79 -10.66
CA LEU A 116 -2.22 12.59 -10.34
C LEU A 116 -1.65 11.38 -11.07
N VAL A 117 -2.30 10.21 -10.97
CA VAL A 117 -1.84 8.97 -11.61
C VAL A 117 -1.72 9.15 -13.12
N GLN A 118 -2.77 9.67 -13.76
CA GLN A 118 -2.78 9.94 -15.21
C GLN A 118 -1.63 10.87 -15.63
N SER A 119 -1.31 11.86 -14.80
CA SER A 119 -0.31 12.87 -15.14
C SER A 119 1.14 12.37 -15.03
N ILE A 120 1.42 11.35 -14.21
CA ILE A 120 2.79 10.97 -13.85
C ILE A 120 3.18 9.54 -14.21
N SER A 121 2.23 8.67 -14.55
CA SER A 121 2.52 7.24 -14.79
C SER A 121 3.56 7.02 -15.88
N ASP A 122 3.43 7.67 -17.03
CA ASP A 122 4.40 7.55 -18.13
C ASP A 122 5.78 8.10 -17.74
N LEU A 123 5.83 9.19 -16.97
CA LEU A 123 7.09 9.76 -16.50
C LEU A 123 7.83 8.75 -15.60
N LEU A 124 7.10 8.10 -14.69
CA LEU A 124 7.66 7.05 -13.84
C LEU A 124 8.09 5.82 -14.65
N ALA A 125 7.28 5.37 -15.61
CA ALA A 125 7.60 4.24 -16.48
C ALA A 125 8.91 4.46 -17.27
N HIS A 126 9.15 5.69 -17.71
CA HIS A 126 10.37 6.10 -18.42
C HIS A 126 11.50 6.57 -17.48
N ARG A 127 11.39 6.33 -16.17
CA ARG A 127 12.38 6.71 -15.15
C ARG A 127 12.68 8.20 -15.08
N GLN A 128 11.76 9.05 -15.54
CA GLN A 128 11.83 10.51 -15.46
C GLN A 128 11.32 10.98 -14.09
N VAL A 129 12.01 10.54 -13.03
CA VAL A 129 11.53 10.67 -11.65
C VAL A 129 11.44 12.14 -11.18
N ASP A 130 12.40 12.97 -11.56
CA ASP A 130 12.38 14.41 -11.28
C ASP A 130 11.16 15.10 -11.93
N SER A 131 10.86 14.71 -13.17
CA SER A 131 9.76 15.24 -13.96
C SER A 131 8.41 14.80 -13.39
N ALA A 132 8.32 13.54 -12.93
CA ALA A 132 7.14 13.05 -12.21
C ALA A 132 6.87 13.87 -10.95
N ILE A 133 7.89 14.14 -10.12
CA ILE A 133 7.75 14.99 -8.92
C ILE A 133 7.27 16.39 -9.29
N ARG A 134 7.91 17.04 -10.28
CA ARG A 134 7.51 18.38 -10.75
C ARG A 134 6.06 18.40 -11.22
N LYS A 135 5.66 17.39 -12.00
CA LYS A 135 4.29 17.27 -12.53
C LYS A 135 3.26 17.05 -11.42
N SER A 136 3.60 16.30 -10.36
CA SER A 136 2.75 16.16 -9.17
C SER A 136 2.44 17.51 -8.49
N PHE A 137 3.42 18.41 -8.39
CA PHE A 137 3.18 19.76 -7.86
C PHE A 137 2.30 20.62 -8.78
N VAL A 138 2.41 20.44 -10.10
CA VAL A 138 1.51 21.11 -11.07
C VAL A 138 0.07 20.67 -10.85
N VAL A 139 -0.18 19.35 -10.72
CA VAL A 139 -1.52 18.82 -10.43
C VAL A 139 -2.06 19.38 -9.11
N LEU A 140 -1.22 19.40 -8.06
CA LEU A 140 -1.61 19.98 -6.76
C LEU A 140 -2.01 21.46 -6.88
N LYS A 141 -1.21 22.27 -7.58
CA LYS A 141 -1.50 23.69 -7.83
C LYS A 141 -2.84 23.85 -8.55
N GLU A 142 -3.03 23.11 -9.65
CA GLU A 142 -4.25 23.19 -10.45
C GLU A 142 -5.49 22.82 -9.62
N ARG A 143 -5.39 21.78 -8.79
CA ARG A 143 -6.48 21.37 -7.91
C ARG A 143 -6.78 22.40 -6.83
N LEU A 144 -5.77 23.02 -6.23
CA LEU A 144 -5.94 24.11 -5.26
C LEU A 144 -6.65 25.32 -5.89
N CYS A 145 -6.19 25.79 -7.05
CA CYS A 145 -6.83 26.90 -7.76
C CYS A 145 -8.28 26.57 -8.12
N LYS A 146 -8.54 25.36 -8.65
CA LYS A 146 -9.88 24.92 -9.06
C LYS A 146 -10.84 24.76 -7.89
N ASN A 147 -10.38 24.21 -6.76
CA ASN A 147 -11.26 23.93 -5.63
C ASN A 147 -11.60 25.17 -4.81
N PHE A 148 -10.70 26.15 -4.75
CA PHE A 148 -10.85 27.32 -3.86
C PHE A 148 -10.94 28.66 -4.61
N GLY A 149 -11.06 28.64 -5.95
CA GLY A 149 -11.22 29.84 -6.76
C GLY A 149 -10.03 30.81 -6.73
N ALA A 150 -8.83 30.31 -6.41
CA ALA A 150 -7.63 31.13 -6.38
C ALA A 150 -7.09 31.37 -7.80
N SER A 151 -6.42 32.53 -8.02
CA SER A 151 -5.78 32.82 -9.31
C SER A 151 -4.71 31.77 -9.64
N ARG A 152 -4.60 31.44 -10.93
CA ARG A 152 -3.58 30.52 -11.46
C ARG A 152 -2.17 31.14 -11.45
N ASP A 153 -2.09 32.46 -11.34
CA ASP A 153 -0.81 33.18 -11.30
C ASP A 153 -0.13 33.04 -9.93
N LEU A 154 -0.91 32.77 -8.88
CA LEU A 154 -0.38 32.49 -7.55
C LEU A 154 0.29 31.12 -7.51
N ASP A 155 1.34 31.01 -6.70
CA ASP A 155 2.08 29.76 -6.58
C ASP A 155 2.70 29.57 -5.20
N GLY A 156 3.08 28.33 -4.87
CA GLY A 156 3.83 27.98 -3.68
C GLY A 156 3.19 28.52 -2.39
N PRO A 157 3.98 29.06 -1.44
CA PRO A 157 3.48 29.61 -0.19
C PRO A 157 2.46 30.74 -0.36
N GLU A 158 2.54 31.54 -1.42
CA GLU A 158 1.61 32.65 -1.66
C GLU A 158 0.19 32.13 -1.96
N LEU A 159 0.08 31.15 -2.86
CA LEU A 159 -1.18 30.46 -3.14
C LEU A 159 -1.76 29.81 -1.88
N VAL A 160 -0.92 29.12 -1.12
CA VAL A 160 -1.31 28.44 0.11
C VAL A 160 -1.83 29.43 1.16
N ASN A 161 -1.14 30.56 1.35
CA ASN A 161 -1.56 31.62 2.26
C ASN A 161 -2.87 32.27 1.82
N LYS A 162 -3.09 32.43 0.51
CA LYS A 162 -4.36 32.95 -0.02
C LYS A 162 -5.55 32.04 0.32
N ILE A 163 -5.35 30.72 0.27
CA ILE A 163 -6.41 29.73 0.47
C ILE A 163 -6.63 29.44 1.96
N PHE A 164 -5.57 29.17 2.72
CA PHE A 164 -5.63 28.66 4.09
C PHE A 164 -5.14 29.67 5.15
N GLY A 165 -4.77 30.88 4.74
CA GLY A 165 -4.28 31.92 5.66
C GLY A 165 -5.37 32.53 6.53
N LYS A 166 -5.01 33.63 7.21
CA LYS A 166 -5.96 34.46 7.96
C LYS A 166 -6.98 35.06 6.99
N GLY A 167 -8.26 34.93 7.31
CA GLY A 167 -9.36 35.38 6.44
C GLY A 167 -9.77 34.37 5.35
N SER A 168 -9.31 33.11 5.43
CA SER A 168 -9.85 32.02 4.61
C SER A 168 -11.36 31.87 4.80
N THR A 169 -12.07 31.59 3.71
CA THR A 169 -13.52 31.36 3.69
C THR A 169 -13.89 29.88 3.82
N ILE A 170 -12.92 28.99 4.05
CA ILE A 170 -13.15 27.55 4.21
C ILE A 170 -13.81 27.31 5.57
N GLN A 171 -15.09 26.90 5.55
CA GLN A 171 -15.88 26.65 6.76
C GLN A 171 -15.78 25.20 7.27
N SER A 172 -15.40 24.27 6.39
CA SER A 172 -15.28 22.84 6.72
C SER A 172 -14.09 22.50 7.62
N LEU A 173 -13.23 23.47 7.92
CA LEU A 173 -12.05 23.33 8.77
C LEU A 173 -12.09 24.36 9.89
N ASN A 174 -11.77 23.94 11.11
CA ASN A 174 -11.54 24.87 12.20
C ASN A 174 -10.21 25.63 12.00
N GLU A 175 -9.95 26.64 12.84
CA GLU A 175 -8.75 27.47 12.72
C GLU A 175 -7.44 26.68 12.83
N SER A 176 -7.39 25.70 13.74
CA SER A 176 -6.21 24.85 13.94
C SER A 176 -5.95 23.93 12.74
N GLU A 177 -6.98 23.29 12.20
CA GLU A 177 -6.86 22.40 11.04
C GLU A 177 -6.44 23.16 9.78
N ARG A 178 -7.04 24.34 9.56
CA ARG A 178 -6.67 25.23 8.47
C ARG A 178 -5.22 25.71 8.58
N GLN A 179 -4.81 26.08 9.79
CA GLN A 179 -3.43 26.45 10.11
C GLN A 179 -2.46 25.30 9.82
N ALA A 180 -2.77 24.08 10.24
CA ALA A 180 -1.96 22.88 9.97
C ALA A 180 -1.87 22.57 8.46
N MET A 181 -2.98 22.65 7.73
CA MET A 181 -2.98 22.44 6.27
C MET A 181 -2.13 23.47 5.54
N ARG A 182 -2.20 24.73 5.96
CA ARG A 182 -1.35 25.79 5.42
C ARG A 182 0.13 25.48 5.62
N ASP A 183 0.51 25.10 6.84
CA ASP A 183 1.92 24.84 7.17
C ASP A 183 2.45 23.60 6.43
N LEU A 184 1.64 22.53 6.34
CA LEU A 184 1.98 21.33 5.57
C LEU A 184 2.24 21.66 4.10
N LEU A 185 1.31 22.37 3.44
CA LEU A 185 1.42 22.72 2.03
C LEU A 185 2.58 23.69 1.78
N ALA A 186 2.74 24.73 2.61
CA ALA A 186 3.84 25.67 2.49
C ALA A 186 5.20 24.96 2.66
N GLY A 187 5.29 24.03 3.62
CA GLY A 187 6.46 23.18 3.83
C GLY A 187 6.76 22.27 2.63
N LEU A 188 5.75 21.59 2.09
CA LEU A 188 5.86 20.76 0.88
C LEU A 188 6.45 21.54 -0.30
N TYR A 189 5.91 22.72 -0.57
CA TYR A 189 6.41 23.62 -1.61
C TYR A 189 7.83 24.11 -1.33
N GLY A 190 8.08 24.59 -0.11
CA GLY A 190 9.36 25.17 0.28
C GLY A 190 10.51 24.16 0.28
N VAL A 191 10.28 22.95 0.76
CA VAL A 191 11.31 21.91 0.93
C VAL A 191 11.55 21.17 -0.39
N PHE A 192 10.51 20.69 -1.07
CA PHE A 192 10.69 19.75 -2.17
C PHE A 192 10.61 20.43 -3.54
N ARG A 193 9.54 21.20 -3.81
CA ARG A 193 9.36 21.79 -5.15
C ARG A 193 10.52 22.72 -5.51
N ASN A 194 10.93 23.60 -4.59
CA ASN A 194 12.02 24.54 -4.87
C ASN A 194 13.33 23.83 -5.19
N ARG A 195 13.62 22.71 -4.53
CA ARG A 195 14.82 21.92 -4.79
C ARG A 195 14.82 21.37 -6.21
N PHE A 196 13.73 20.76 -6.66
CA PHE A 196 13.65 20.20 -8.01
C PHE A 196 13.37 21.24 -9.10
N ALA A 197 12.89 22.43 -8.77
CA ALA A 197 12.70 23.52 -9.73
C ALA A 197 14.03 24.22 -10.10
N HIS A 198 14.96 24.31 -9.15
CA HIS A 198 16.18 25.12 -9.30
C HIS A 198 17.48 24.31 -9.34
N ARG A 199 17.48 23.05 -8.89
CA ARG A 199 18.67 22.21 -8.85
C ARG A 199 18.52 21.00 -9.77
N ASN A 200 19.58 20.67 -10.50
CA ASN A 200 19.65 19.52 -11.39
C ASN A 200 19.98 18.24 -10.58
N GLU A 201 19.22 18.00 -9.52
CA GLU A 201 19.37 16.85 -8.62
C GLU A 201 18.49 15.70 -9.12
N ALA A 202 19.05 14.49 -9.20
CA ALA A 202 18.31 13.28 -9.52
C ALA A 202 17.74 12.65 -8.23
N PRO A 203 16.42 12.71 -7.98
CA PRO A 203 15.82 12.11 -6.81
C PRO A 203 15.98 10.59 -6.82
N SER A 204 16.11 9.99 -5.63
CA SER A 204 15.98 8.54 -5.49
C SER A 204 14.52 8.11 -5.60
N TRP A 205 14.28 6.83 -5.92
CA TRP A 205 12.92 6.26 -5.94
C TRP A 205 12.21 6.35 -4.59
N SER A 206 12.93 6.20 -3.48
CA SER A 206 12.35 6.32 -2.14
C SER A 206 11.91 7.75 -1.84
N GLU A 207 12.70 8.73 -2.28
CA GLU A 207 12.37 10.14 -2.11
C GLU A 207 11.15 10.53 -2.97
N ALA A 208 11.12 10.04 -4.21
CA ALA A 208 9.96 10.22 -5.09
C ALA A 208 8.69 9.58 -4.53
N ASP A 209 8.74 8.34 -4.00
CA ASP A 209 7.60 7.69 -3.34
C ASP A 209 7.07 8.53 -2.20
N ALA A 210 7.97 9.03 -1.33
CA ALA A 210 7.57 9.84 -0.18
C ALA A 210 6.85 11.13 -0.60
N ILE A 211 7.41 11.87 -1.56
CA ILE A 211 6.85 13.15 -2.02
C ILE A 211 5.53 12.92 -2.77
N ILE A 212 5.50 11.99 -3.72
CA ILE A 212 4.32 11.69 -4.53
C ILE A 212 3.19 11.13 -3.64
N SER A 213 3.51 10.23 -2.70
CA SER A 213 2.53 9.72 -1.74
C SER A 213 1.94 10.81 -0.86
N MET A 214 2.75 11.79 -0.44
CA MET A 214 2.27 12.92 0.36
C MET A 214 1.35 13.84 -0.46
N ILE A 215 1.73 14.15 -1.70
CA ILE A 215 0.88 14.92 -2.62
C ILE A 215 -0.43 14.18 -2.91
N ASN A 216 -0.37 12.87 -3.12
CA ASN A 216 -1.53 12.02 -3.32
C ASN A 216 -2.51 12.12 -2.14
N ASN A 217 -2.01 11.95 -0.92
CA ASN A 217 -2.84 12.06 0.27
C ASN A 217 -3.45 13.47 0.42
N VAL A 218 -2.66 14.52 0.21
CA VAL A 218 -3.16 15.91 0.21
C VAL A 218 -4.27 16.10 -0.82
N LEU A 219 -4.11 15.63 -2.06
CA LEU A 219 -5.13 15.76 -3.11
C LEU A 219 -6.45 15.09 -2.72
N GLN A 220 -6.39 13.92 -2.08
CA GLN A 220 -7.58 13.24 -1.55
C GLN A 220 -8.23 14.02 -0.41
N GLU A 221 -7.45 14.54 0.54
CA GLU A 221 -7.99 15.39 1.61
C GLU A 221 -8.63 16.68 1.06
N LEU A 222 -8.04 17.29 0.02
CA LEU A 222 -8.66 18.44 -0.65
C LEU A 222 -10.02 18.10 -1.26
N GLY A 223 -10.22 16.86 -1.72
CA GLY A 223 -11.52 16.35 -2.17
C GLY A 223 -12.55 16.34 -1.04
N ARG A 224 -12.15 15.90 0.16
CA ARG A 224 -13.01 15.88 1.36
C ARG A 224 -13.33 17.29 1.87
N ILE A 225 -12.32 18.17 1.92
CA ILE A 225 -12.49 19.57 2.34
C ILE A 225 -13.49 20.29 1.44
N LYS A 226 -13.41 20.08 0.11
CA LYS A 226 -14.38 20.66 -0.83
C LYS A 226 -15.78 20.06 -0.66
N GLY A 227 -15.89 18.76 -0.40
CA GLY A 227 -17.18 18.08 -0.20
C GLY A 227 -17.94 18.51 1.07
N GLY A 228 -17.29 19.25 1.97
CA GLY A 228 -17.91 19.88 3.14
C GLY A 228 -18.32 21.35 2.94
N VAL A 229 -18.34 21.84 1.70
CA VAL A 229 -18.84 23.17 1.30
C VAL A 229 -20.20 23.04 0.63
#